data_AF-A0A2K9PV03-F1
#
_entry.id   AF-A0A2K9PV03-F1
#
_cell.length_a   1.000
_cell.length_b   1.000
_cell.length_c   1.000
_cell.angle_alpha   90.00
_cell.angle_beta   90.00
_cell.angle_gamma   90.00
#
_symmetry.space_group_name_H-M   'P 1'
#
loop_
_entity.id
_entity.type
_entity.pdbx_description
1 polymer ?
#
loop_
_entity_poly.entity_id
_entity_poly.type
_entity_poly.pdbx_seq_one_letter_code
_entity_poly.pdbx_strand_id
1 'polypeptide(L)'
;MRETFLLILFLSILSCKSDNKENSLTETKDRIGIKKFQIMDENIKDSIVEYIKIDGKEYTNQIWIVDKNNDTVGGNYYETYIMDTTKLGEVTKLQFTLTKPTIKWESDMFVVLPLEEDKLAKDFSNLSEIKLDTFHSLKNDGISNDKLLDLGLPLNHIAEFGIEYSTSGKKRIRGLIVERGKLNGKGYERRLFFDKSVYVKE
;
A
#
# COMPACT_ATOMS: atom_id res chain seq x y z
N MET A 1 -9.67 -20.04 32.61
CA MET A 1 -10.31 -18.72 32.48
C MET A 1 -9.61 -17.98 31.35
N ARG A 2 -10.34 -17.61 30.29
CA ARG A 2 -9.82 -16.78 29.20
C ARG A 2 -10.13 -15.34 29.55
N GLU A 3 -9.11 -14.55 29.84
CA GLU A 3 -9.26 -13.12 30.06
C GLU A 3 -9.13 -12.38 28.72
N THR A 4 -10.23 -11.79 28.29
CA THR A 4 -10.28 -10.81 27.20
C THR A 4 -9.85 -9.45 27.74
N PHE A 5 -8.67 -8.99 27.34
CA PHE A 5 -8.25 -7.60 27.53
C PHE A 5 -8.90 -6.71 26.47
N LEU A 6 -9.80 -5.83 26.92
CA LEU A 6 -10.40 -4.78 26.10
C LEU A 6 -9.49 -3.55 26.18
N LEU A 7 -8.67 -3.31 25.16
CA LEU A 7 -7.79 -2.14 25.10
C LEU A 7 -8.59 -0.94 24.56
N ILE A 8 -9.02 -0.04 25.44
CA ILE A 8 -9.65 1.24 25.06
C ILE A 8 -8.53 2.28 24.94
N LEU A 9 -8.20 2.65 23.70
CA LEU A 9 -7.19 3.67 23.39
C LEU A 9 -7.85 5.06 23.36
N PHE A 10 -7.68 5.84 24.43
CA PHE A 10 -8.00 7.28 24.43
C PHE A 10 -6.81 8.07 23.86
N LEU A 11 -6.87 8.43 22.57
CA LEU A 11 -5.92 9.37 21.96
C LEU A 11 -6.40 10.80 22.21
N SER A 12 -5.79 11.47 23.18
CA SER A 12 -5.90 12.93 23.32
C SER A 12 -4.89 13.58 22.36
N ILE A 13 -5.39 14.30 21.36
CA ILE A 13 -4.56 15.02 20.38
C ILE A 13 -4.23 16.39 20.96
N LEU A 14 -3.07 16.52 21.60
CA LEU A 14 -2.44 17.82 21.86
C LEU A 14 -1.59 18.17 20.63
N SER A 15 -2.09 19.14 19.86
CA SER A 15 -1.39 19.72 18.71
C SER A 15 -0.26 20.62 19.21
N CYS A 16 0.98 20.18 19.02
CA CYS A 16 2.17 21.05 19.13
C CYS A 16 2.85 21.16 17.76
N LYS A 17 2.86 22.38 17.24
CA LYS A 17 3.63 22.85 16.08
C LYS A 17 5.13 22.78 16.41
N SER A 18 5.95 22.25 15.51
CA SER A 18 7.41 22.37 15.59
C SER A 18 8.00 22.58 14.19
N ASP A 19 8.82 23.61 14.07
CA ASP A 19 9.43 24.09 12.83
C ASP A 19 10.78 23.40 12.49
N ASN A 20 11.02 23.27 11.17
CA ASN A 20 12.28 23.24 10.40
C ASN A 20 13.32 22.10 10.56
N LYS A 21 13.55 21.34 9.48
CA LYS A 21 14.67 21.53 8.51
C LYS A 21 14.59 20.58 7.29
N GLU A 22 14.89 21.11 6.10
CA GLU A 22 14.90 20.42 4.80
C GLU A 22 16.00 19.37 4.65
N ASN A 23 15.65 18.24 4.01
CA ASN A 23 16.55 17.49 3.13
C ASN A 23 15.74 16.97 1.93
N SER A 24 16.30 17.18 0.74
CA SER A 24 15.62 17.04 -0.55
C SER A 24 15.53 15.59 -1.01
N LEU A 25 14.34 15.03 -0.89
CA LEU A 25 13.76 14.10 -1.84
C LEU A 25 12.45 14.78 -2.27
N THR A 26 12.23 14.97 -3.57
CA THR A 26 10.92 15.41 -4.05
C THR A 26 9.92 14.26 -3.85
N GLU A 27 9.50 14.09 -2.59
CA GLU A 27 8.29 13.39 -2.20
C GLU A 27 7.13 14.11 -2.86
N THR A 28 6.26 13.33 -3.48
CA THR A 28 5.06 13.84 -4.13
C THR A 28 4.21 14.54 -3.07
N LYS A 29 3.84 15.81 -3.33
CA LYS A 29 3.17 16.74 -2.38
C LYS A 29 1.83 16.26 -1.81
N ASP A 30 1.33 15.11 -2.25
CA ASP A 30 0.05 14.51 -1.82
C ASP A 30 0.23 13.45 -0.71
N ARG A 31 1.48 13.00 -0.45
CA ARG A 31 1.84 12.24 0.77
C ARG A 31 2.08 13.25 1.89
N ILE A 32 1.14 13.31 2.84
CA ILE A 32 1.15 14.31 3.93
C ILE A 32 2.32 14.05 4.91
N GLY A 33 2.90 12.85 4.86
CA GLY A 33 4.12 12.51 5.56
C GLY A 33 3.99 11.23 6.37
N ILE A 34 5.15 10.75 6.82
CA ILE A 34 5.28 9.60 7.71
C ILE A 34 5.34 10.14 9.14
N LYS A 35 4.40 9.73 10.01
CA LYS A 35 4.43 10.08 11.43
C LYS A 35 4.91 8.89 12.26
N LYS A 36 5.77 9.13 13.25
CA LYS A 36 6.20 8.14 14.23
C LYS A 36 5.48 8.39 15.55
N PHE A 37 4.87 7.36 16.10
CA PHE A 37 4.24 7.39 17.42
C PHE A 37 4.93 6.39 18.34
N GLN A 38 5.44 6.88 19.46
CA GLN A 38 5.96 6.01 20.51
C GLN A 38 4.81 5.24 21.15
N ILE A 39 4.96 3.92 21.30
CA ILE A 39 3.95 3.07 21.93
C ILE A 39 4.43 2.70 23.34
N MET A 40 3.53 2.78 24.32
CA MET A 40 3.81 2.33 25.69
C MET A 40 3.61 0.81 25.79
N ASP A 41 4.47 0.05 25.12
CA ASP A 41 4.53 -1.41 25.20
C ASP A 41 6.00 -1.81 25.39
N GLU A 42 6.26 -2.83 26.20
CA GLU A 42 7.61 -3.25 26.55
C GLU A 42 8.37 -3.87 25.37
N ASN A 43 7.69 -4.30 24.31
CA ASN A 43 8.29 -4.94 23.13
C ASN A 43 8.21 -4.06 21.88
N ILE A 44 7.29 -3.08 21.84
CA ILE A 44 7.13 -2.18 20.70
C ILE A 44 7.86 -0.87 20.99
N LYS A 45 8.66 -0.42 20.02
CA LYS A 45 9.35 0.88 20.09
C LYS A 45 8.46 1.98 19.55
N ASP A 46 8.05 1.82 18.29
CA ASP A 46 7.36 2.86 17.53
C ASP A 46 6.26 2.25 16.64
N SER A 47 5.28 3.07 16.25
CA SER A 47 4.49 2.86 15.04
C SER A 47 4.76 3.97 14.03
N ILE A 48 4.92 3.57 12.78
CA ILE A 48 5.15 4.45 11.63
C ILE A 48 3.85 4.47 10.84
N VAL A 49 3.26 5.64 10.60
CA VAL A 49 1.98 5.79 9.91
C VAL A 49 2.16 6.68 8.68
N GLU A 50 1.82 6.15 7.51
CA GLU A 50 1.72 6.91 6.26
C GLU A 50 0.29 7.43 6.10
N TYR A 51 0.16 8.74 5.87
CA TYR A 51 -1.11 9.40 5.57
C TYR A 51 -1.20 9.83 4.11
N ILE A 52 -2.41 9.80 3.56
CA ILE A 52 -2.74 10.30 2.23
C ILE A 52 -3.85 11.35 2.30
N LYS A 53 -3.78 12.38 1.46
CA LYS A 53 -4.87 13.34 1.26
C LYS A 53 -5.75 12.92 0.09
N ILE A 54 -7.05 12.85 0.30
CA ILE A 54 -8.05 12.60 -0.75
C ILE A 54 -9.20 13.58 -0.55
N ASP A 55 -9.50 14.41 -1.55
CA ASP A 55 -10.57 15.42 -1.47
C ASP A 55 -10.43 16.31 -0.22
N GLY A 56 -9.19 16.77 0.01
CA GLY A 56 -8.83 17.61 1.16
C GLY A 56 -8.81 16.91 2.53
N LYS A 57 -9.26 15.66 2.64
CA LYS A 57 -9.33 14.90 3.90
C LYS A 57 -8.13 13.96 4.05
N GLU A 58 -7.64 13.82 5.28
CA GLU A 58 -6.51 12.94 5.59
C GLU A 58 -7.01 11.53 5.94
N TYR A 59 -6.39 10.52 5.36
CA TYR A 59 -6.67 9.10 5.61
C TYR A 59 -5.38 8.37 5.97
N THR A 60 -5.48 7.43 6.90
CA THR A 60 -4.38 6.48 7.14
C THR A 60 -4.27 5.52 5.97
N ASN A 61 -3.10 5.48 5.33
CA ASN A 61 -2.81 4.56 4.25
C ASN A 61 -2.17 3.27 4.81
N GLN A 62 -0.96 3.38 5.36
CA GLN A 62 -0.18 2.25 5.86
C GLN A 62 0.29 2.49 7.28
N ILE A 63 0.43 1.40 8.05
CA ILE A 63 1.02 1.40 9.38
C ILE A 63 2.09 0.32 9.42
N TRP A 64 3.26 0.63 9.96
CA TRP A 64 4.28 -0.33 10.37
C TRP A 64 4.46 -0.26 11.87
N ILE A 65 4.45 -1.41 12.55
CA ILE A 65 4.76 -1.53 13.97
C ILE A 65 6.19 -2.03 14.09
N VAL A 66 7.02 -1.29 14.80
CA VAL A 66 8.46 -1.50 14.86
C VAL A 66 8.86 -1.85 16.29
N ASP A 67 9.61 -2.93 16.46
CA ASP A 67 10.11 -3.36 17.77
C ASP A 67 11.36 -2.59 18.21
N LYS A 68 11.91 -2.95 19.37
CA LYS A 68 13.13 -2.32 19.92
C LYS A 68 14.39 -2.56 19.09
N ASN A 69 14.43 -3.61 18.27
CA ASN A 69 15.54 -3.93 17.37
C ASN A 69 15.43 -3.17 16.03
N ASN A 70 14.34 -2.42 15.84
CA ASN A 70 13.93 -1.78 14.58
C ASN A 70 13.39 -2.75 13.53
N ASP A 71 12.95 -3.95 13.94
CA ASP A 71 12.30 -4.90 13.05
C ASP A 71 10.82 -4.57 12.92
N THR A 72 10.27 -4.72 11.70
CA THR A 72 8.82 -4.58 11.48
C THR A 72 8.13 -5.85 11.96
N VAL A 73 7.42 -5.76 13.08
CA VAL A 73 6.75 -6.88 13.73
C VAL A 73 5.24 -6.93 13.46
N GLY A 74 4.67 -5.86 12.91
CA GLY A 74 3.24 -5.80 12.61
C GLY A 74 2.83 -4.56 11.82
N GLY A 75 1.51 -4.32 11.79
CA GLY A 75 0.91 -3.22 11.05
C GLY A 75 0.06 -3.69 9.88
N ASN A 76 -0.17 -2.80 8.92
CA ASN A 76 -0.98 -3.04 7.73
C ASN A 76 -0.37 -2.35 6.50
N TYR A 77 0.67 -2.97 5.96
CA TYR A 77 1.43 -2.45 4.84
C TYR A 77 1.45 -3.45 3.69
N TYR A 78 1.90 -2.96 2.55
CA TYR A 78 2.16 -3.77 1.37
C TYR A 78 3.60 -3.57 0.92
N GLU A 79 4.10 -4.56 0.20
CA GLU A 79 5.39 -4.50 -0.47
C GLU A 79 5.18 -4.43 -1.98
N THR A 80 6.14 -3.82 -2.67
CA THR A 80 6.13 -3.70 -4.13
C THR A 80 7.48 -4.07 -4.68
N TYR A 81 7.49 -4.92 -5.69
CA TYR A 81 8.64 -5.10 -6.56
C TYR A 81 8.32 -4.46 -7.92
N ILE A 82 8.98 -3.34 -8.20
CA ILE A 82 8.89 -2.61 -9.47
C ILE A 82 10.33 -2.25 -9.82
N MET A 83 10.76 -2.58 -11.04
CA MET A 83 12.09 -2.16 -11.48
C MET A 83 12.13 -0.64 -11.63
N ASP A 84 13.17 0.00 -11.10
CA ASP A 84 13.36 1.44 -11.22
C ASP A 84 13.61 1.88 -12.67
N THR A 85 14.07 0.95 -13.51
CA THR A 85 14.37 1.20 -14.92
C THR A 85 13.95 0.01 -15.79
N THR A 86 13.42 0.30 -16.97
CA THR A 86 13.10 -0.68 -18.03
C THR A 86 13.56 -0.13 -19.38
N LYS A 87 13.63 -0.96 -20.43
CA LYS A 87 13.83 -0.47 -21.81
C LYS A 87 12.49 -0.31 -22.52
N LEU A 88 12.48 0.57 -23.52
CA LEU A 88 11.33 0.79 -24.38
C LEU A 88 10.95 -0.50 -25.11
N GLY A 89 9.65 -0.83 -25.13
CA GLY A 89 9.15 -2.09 -25.69
C GLY A 89 9.40 -3.33 -24.82
N GLU A 90 10.10 -3.22 -23.69
CA GLU A 90 10.15 -4.29 -22.69
C GLU A 90 8.97 -4.17 -21.71
N VAL A 91 8.47 -5.33 -21.28
CA VAL A 91 7.43 -5.40 -20.24
C VAL A 91 8.06 -5.07 -18.89
N THR A 92 7.63 -3.97 -18.28
CA THR A 92 7.92 -3.69 -16.87
C THR A 92 7.05 -4.58 -16.02
N LYS A 93 7.67 -5.50 -15.28
CA LYS A 93 6.97 -6.33 -14.30
C LYS A 93 6.71 -5.55 -13.02
N LEU A 94 5.49 -5.68 -12.51
CA LEU A 94 5.07 -5.16 -11.23
C LEU A 94 4.55 -6.32 -10.39
N GLN A 95 4.97 -6.36 -9.15
CA GLN A 95 4.40 -7.25 -8.15
C GLN A 95 4.02 -6.45 -6.92
N PHE A 96 2.82 -6.68 -6.43
CA PHE A 96 2.30 -6.12 -5.19
C PHE A 96 1.99 -7.27 -4.24
N THR A 97 2.48 -7.17 -3.01
CA THR A 97 2.28 -8.19 -1.97
C THR A 97 1.62 -7.53 -0.77
N LEU A 98 0.43 -8.00 -0.37
CA LEU A 98 -0.22 -7.56 0.86
C LEU A 98 0.37 -8.37 2.04
N THR A 99 1.49 -7.88 2.60
CA THR A 99 2.25 -8.58 3.63
C THR A 99 1.48 -8.79 4.93
N LYS A 100 0.59 -7.84 5.29
CA LYS A 100 -0.23 -7.90 6.50
C LYS A 100 -1.69 -7.49 6.18
N PRO A 101 -2.58 -8.45 5.90
CA PRO A 101 -4.00 -8.17 5.69
C PRO A 101 -4.65 -7.63 6.97
N THR A 102 -5.56 -6.67 6.85
CA THR A 102 -6.29 -6.09 7.99
C THR A 102 -7.60 -6.80 8.27
N ILE A 103 -8.23 -7.37 7.24
CA ILE A 103 -9.51 -8.06 7.34
C ILE A 103 -9.27 -9.45 7.89
N LYS A 104 -8.63 -10.34 7.11
CA LYS A 104 -8.25 -11.72 7.45
C LYS A 104 -7.24 -12.27 6.45
N TRP A 105 -6.57 -13.38 6.81
CA TRP A 105 -5.67 -14.09 5.89
C TRP A 105 -6.38 -14.71 4.68
N GLU A 106 -7.68 -15.02 4.78
CA GLU A 106 -8.48 -15.53 3.67
C GLU A 106 -9.08 -14.43 2.78
N SER A 107 -8.82 -13.15 3.07
CA SER A 107 -9.23 -12.04 2.20
C SER A 107 -8.54 -12.14 0.84
N ASP A 108 -9.15 -11.60 -0.20
CA ASP A 108 -8.51 -11.52 -1.52
C ASP A 108 -8.01 -10.09 -1.76
N MET A 109 -6.91 -9.97 -2.49
CA MET A 109 -6.44 -8.68 -2.99
C MET A 109 -6.56 -8.54 -4.49
N PHE A 110 -6.65 -7.29 -4.94
CA PHE A 110 -6.48 -6.92 -6.34
C PHE A 110 -5.93 -5.51 -6.44
N VAL A 111 -5.25 -5.21 -7.55
CA VAL A 111 -4.69 -3.89 -7.85
C VAL A 111 -5.57 -3.20 -8.86
N VAL A 112 -5.85 -1.92 -8.64
CA VAL A 112 -6.68 -1.10 -9.51
C VAL A 112 -5.84 0.07 -10.03
N LEU A 113 -5.80 0.21 -11.35
CA LEU A 113 -5.09 1.28 -12.04
C LEU A 113 -6.07 2.10 -12.91
N PRO A 114 -5.84 3.40 -13.13
CA PRO A 114 -6.54 4.13 -14.17
C PRO A 114 -6.13 3.61 -15.55
N LEU A 115 -7.09 3.47 -16.48
CA LEU A 115 -6.75 3.17 -17.88
C LEU A 115 -5.95 4.32 -18.52
N GLU A 116 -6.26 5.56 -18.12
CA GLU A 116 -5.61 6.79 -18.56
C GLU A 116 -5.03 7.51 -17.33
N GLU A 117 -3.72 7.40 -17.12
CA GLU A 117 -3.03 7.91 -15.92
C GLU A 117 -3.21 9.43 -15.72
N ASP A 118 -3.29 10.19 -16.81
CA ASP A 118 -3.49 11.64 -16.82
C ASP A 118 -4.88 12.06 -16.33
N LYS A 119 -5.87 11.15 -16.38
CA LYS A 119 -7.23 11.40 -15.88
C LYS A 119 -7.32 11.27 -14.37
N LEU A 120 -6.39 10.56 -13.72
CA LEU A 120 -6.42 10.39 -12.27
C LEU A 120 -5.97 11.68 -11.57
N ALA A 121 -6.88 12.26 -10.79
CA ALA A 121 -6.60 13.40 -9.93
C ALA A 121 -5.39 13.11 -9.03
N LYS A 122 -4.58 14.13 -8.74
CA LYS A 122 -3.34 13.98 -7.96
C LYS A 122 -3.59 13.38 -6.57
N ASP A 123 -4.74 13.71 -5.98
CA ASP A 123 -5.18 13.26 -4.66
C ASP A 123 -6.16 12.06 -4.73
N PHE A 124 -6.30 11.40 -5.88
CA PHE A 124 -7.18 10.25 -6.06
C PHE A 124 -8.69 10.53 -5.86
N SER A 125 -9.11 11.80 -5.78
CA SER A 125 -10.50 12.18 -5.50
C SER A 125 -11.52 11.70 -6.55
N ASN A 126 -11.12 11.60 -7.81
CA ASN A 126 -12.02 11.25 -8.92
C ASN A 126 -11.98 9.75 -9.31
N LEU A 127 -11.49 8.88 -8.43
CA LEU A 127 -11.27 7.47 -8.77
C LEU A 127 -12.55 6.73 -9.17
N SER A 128 -13.71 7.14 -8.64
CA SER A 128 -15.02 6.60 -9.01
C SER A 128 -15.59 7.12 -10.33
N GLU A 129 -14.95 8.12 -10.94
CA GLU A 129 -15.44 8.83 -12.12
C GLU A 129 -14.67 8.46 -13.39
N ILE A 130 -13.47 7.92 -13.24
CA ILE A 130 -12.59 7.53 -14.34
C ILE A 130 -12.71 6.05 -14.65
N LYS A 131 -12.27 5.66 -15.84
CA LYS A 131 -12.17 4.25 -16.20
C LYS A 131 -10.98 3.62 -15.51
N LEU A 132 -11.21 2.43 -14.96
CA LEU A 132 -10.23 1.67 -14.19
C LEU A 132 -10.03 0.30 -14.83
N ASP A 133 -8.84 -0.24 -14.63
CA ASP A 133 -8.49 -1.63 -14.87
C ASP A 133 -8.21 -2.34 -13.54
N THR A 134 -8.44 -3.65 -13.49
CA THR A 134 -8.29 -4.45 -12.27
C THR A 134 -7.43 -5.68 -12.54
N PHE A 135 -6.35 -5.81 -11.78
CA PHE A 135 -5.44 -6.94 -11.79
C PHE A 135 -5.67 -7.78 -10.54
N HIS A 136 -6.10 -9.02 -10.71
CA HIS A 136 -6.43 -9.89 -9.60
C HIS A 136 -5.17 -10.50 -8.98
N SER A 137 -5.34 -11.09 -7.80
CA SER A 137 -4.26 -11.86 -7.17
C SER A 137 -3.94 -13.13 -7.97
N LEU A 138 -2.71 -13.65 -7.87
CA LEU A 138 -2.25 -14.88 -8.52
C LEU A 138 -3.23 -16.06 -8.34
N LYS A 139 -3.78 -16.23 -7.12
CA LYS A 139 -4.81 -17.24 -6.85
C LYS A 139 -6.04 -17.10 -7.75
N ASN A 140 -6.54 -15.87 -7.92
CA ASN A 140 -7.77 -15.58 -8.66
C ASN A 140 -7.54 -15.57 -10.18
N ASP A 141 -6.31 -15.33 -10.63
CA ASP A 141 -5.89 -15.53 -12.01
C ASP A 141 -5.61 -17.01 -12.35
N GLY A 142 -5.71 -17.92 -11.36
CA GLY A 142 -5.41 -19.34 -11.54
C GLY A 142 -3.93 -19.64 -11.76
N ILE A 143 -3.04 -18.71 -11.41
CA ILE A 143 -1.59 -18.85 -11.57
C ILE A 143 -1.04 -19.53 -10.32
N SER A 144 -0.56 -20.77 -10.47
CA SER A 144 0.24 -21.42 -9.44
C SER A 144 1.69 -20.97 -9.53
N ASN A 145 2.33 -20.76 -8.38
CA ASN A 145 3.76 -20.49 -8.32
C ASN A 145 4.35 -21.31 -7.16
N ASP A 146 4.87 -22.49 -7.51
CA ASP A 146 5.36 -23.47 -6.55
C ASP A 146 6.42 -22.88 -5.62
N LYS A 147 7.30 -21.99 -6.13
CA LYS A 147 8.31 -21.30 -5.31
C LYS A 147 7.68 -20.40 -4.24
N LEU A 148 6.61 -19.68 -4.58
CA LEU A 148 5.93 -18.80 -3.62
C LEU A 148 5.11 -19.62 -2.62
N LEU A 149 4.54 -20.74 -3.06
CA LEU A 149 3.85 -21.69 -2.19
C LEU A 149 4.81 -22.35 -1.19
N ASP A 150 6.01 -22.73 -1.64
CA ASP A 150 7.07 -23.31 -0.80
C ASP A 150 7.57 -22.32 0.26
N LEU A 151 7.49 -21.02 -0.03
CA LEU A 151 7.78 -19.93 0.92
C LEU A 151 6.60 -19.62 1.85
N GLY A 152 5.48 -20.34 1.73
CA GLY A 152 4.27 -20.15 2.54
C GLY A 152 3.57 -18.82 2.26
N LEU A 153 3.77 -18.22 1.08
CA LEU A 153 3.20 -16.91 0.77
C LEU A 153 1.74 -17.05 0.30
N PRO A 154 0.82 -16.22 0.83
CA PRO A 154 -0.59 -16.27 0.45
C PRO A 154 -0.78 -15.75 -0.98
N LEU A 155 -1.02 -16.64 -1.95
CA LEU A 155 -1.23 -16.26 -3.37
C LEU A 155 -2.45 -15.36 -3.60
N ASN A 156 -3.41 -15.34 -2.67
CA ASN A 156 -4.53 -14.39 -2.63
C ASN A 156 -4.09 -12.96 -2.27
N HIS A 157 -2.85 -12.79 -1.81
CA HIS A 157 -2.23 -11.54 -1.39
C HIS A 157 -1.02 -11.18 -2.25
N ILE A 158 -0.94 -11.70 -3.46
CA ILE A 158 0.08 -11.31 -4.43
C ILE A 158 -0.62 -11.02 -5.75
N ALA A 159 -0.41 -9.85 -6.33
CA ALA A 159 -0.83 -9.51 -7.69
C ALA A 159 0.42 -9.22 -8.53
N GLU A 160 0.53 -9.85 -9.69
CA GLU A 160 1.65 -9.67 -10.62
C GLU A 160 1.14 -9.38 -12.03
N PHE A 161 1.64 -8.33 -12.65
CA PHE A 161 1.25 -7.94 -14.00
C PHE A 161 2.36 -7.15 -14.69
N GLY A 162 2.20 -6.95 -16.00
CA GLY A 162 3.16 -6.25 -16.85
C GLY A 162 2.57 -4.98 -17.45
N ILE A 163 3.39 -3.93 -17.55
CA ILE A 163 3.08 -2.74 -18.35
C ILE A 163 4.15 -2.59 -19.42
N GLU A 164 3.72 -2.51 -20.68
CA GLU A 164 4.58 -2.14 -21.80
C GLU A 164 4.41 -0.65 -22.10
N TYR A 165 5.52 0.07 -22.25
CA TYR A 165 5.50 1.50 -22.54
C TYR A 165 5.80 1.79 -24.00
N SER A 166 5.02 2.68 -24.60
CA SER A 166 5.20 3.13 -25.99
C SER A 166 6.15 4.31 -26.15
N THR A 167 6.60 4.93 -25.05
CA THR A 167 7.48 6.10 -25.06
C THR A 167 8.50 6.04 -23.92
N SER A 168 9.69 6.58 -24.14
CA SER A 168 10.76 6.68 -23.14
C SER A 168 10.48 7.76 -22.08
N GLY A 169 11.36 7.87 -21.09
CA GLY A 169 11.33 8.86 -20.02
C GLY A 169 10.73 8.35 -18.70
N LYS A 170 10.56 9.28 -17.75
CA LYS A 170 9.97 8.97 -16.43
C LYS A 170 8.47 8.71 -16.57
N LYS A 171 8.03 7.54 -16.15
CA LYS A 171 6.63 7.14 -16.07
C LYS A 171 6.21 7.06 -14.61
N ARG A 172 4.94 7.36 -14.37
CA ARG A 172 4.32 7.31 -13.05
C ARG A 172 3.25 6.24 -13.07
N ILE A 173 3.15 5.49 -11.98
CA ILE A 173 2.22 4.38 -11.81
C ILE A 173 1.49 4.66 -10.51
N ARG A 174 0.23 5.08 -10.65
CA ARG A 174 -0.64 5.48 -9.54
C ARG A 174 -1.87 4.61 -9.53
N GLY A 175 -2.31 4.20 -8.35
CA GLY A 175 -3.49 3.39 -8.19
C GLY A 175 -3.73 3.01 -6.75
N LEU A 176 -4.46 1.92 -6.56
CA LEU A 176 -4.71 1.39 -5.23
C LEU A 176 -4.74 -0.13 -5.22
N ILE A 177 -4.35 -0.69 -4.09
CA ILE A 177 -4.56 -2.09 -3.73
C ILE A 177 -5.87 -2.15 -2.96
N VAL A 178 -6.74 -3.07 -3.33
CA VAL A 178 -7.95 -3.41 -2.59
C VAL A 178 -7.74 -4.71 -1.86
N GLU A 179 -8.02 -4.73 -0.58
CA GLU A 179 -8.22 -5.94 0.21
C GLU A 179 -9.73 -6.11 0.43
N ARG A 180 -10.30 -7.25 0.02
CA ARG A 180 -11.73 -7.54 0.16
C ARG A 180 -11.93 -8.86 0.88
N GLY A 181 -12.82 -8.88 1.86
CA GLY A 181 -13.11 -10.08 2.64
C GLY A 181 -14.37 -9.99 3.46
N LYS A 182 -14.58 -10.98 4.33
CA LYS A 182 -15.72 -11.02 5.26
C LYS A 182 -15.25 -11.09 6.71
N LEU A 183 -15.80 -10.24 7.56
CA LEU A 183 -15.64 -10.29 9.02
C LEU A 183 -17.02 -10.38 9.66
N ASN A 184 -17.25 -11.41 10.48
CA ASN A 184 -18.54 -11.68 11.12
C ASN A 184 -19.73 -11.69 10.14
N GLY A 185 -19.54 -12.30 8.96
CA GLY A 185 -20.54 -12.40 7.91
C GLY A 185 -20.75 -11.14 7.07
N LYS A 186 -20.21 -9.99 7.47
CA LYS A 186 -20.30 -8.72 6.73
C LYS A 186 -19.11 -8.56 5.78
N GLY A 187 -19.37 -8.05 4.59
CA GLY A 187 -18.32 -7.73 3.60
C GLY A 187 -17.58 -6.45 4.01
N TYR A 188 -16.26 -6.47 3.90
CA TYR A 188 -15.40 -5.32 4.11
C TYR A 188 -14.49 -5.13 2.91
N GLU A 189 -14.18 -3.87 2.64
CA GLU A 189 -13.21 -3.45 1.65
C GLU A 189 -12.26 -2.45 2.30
N ARG A 190 -10.97 -2.66 2.10
CA ARG A 190 -9.92 -1.72 2.48
C ARG A 190 -9.17 -1.31 1.22
N ARG A 191 -8.78 -0.03 1.16
CA ARG A 191 -8.05 0.56 0.04
C ARG A 191 -6.71 1.10 0.52
N LEU A 192 -5.67 0.82 -0.25
CA LEU A 192 -4.28 1.18 -0.03
C LEU A 192 -3.77 1.89 -1.27
N PHE A 193 -3.46 3.17 -1.17
CA PHE A 193 -3.07 4.00 -2.32
C PHE A 193 -1.56 3.93 -2.55
N PHE A 194 -1.15 3.96 -3.82
CA PHE A 194 0.26 3.98 -4.17
C PHE A 194 0.55 4.95 -5.31
N ASP A 195 1.79 5.41 -5.32
CA ASP A 195 2.34 6.32 -6.31
C ASP A 195 3.81 5.99 -6.47
N LYS A 196 4.15 5.42 -7.63
CA LYS A 196 5.47 4.89 -7.95
C LYS A 196 5.94 5.48 -9.27
N SER A 197 7.24 5.45 -9.51
CA SER A 197 7.81 5.87 -10.79
C SER A 197 8.79 4.86 -11.33
N VAL A 198 8.80 4.69 -12.64
CA VAL A 198 9.78 3.90 -13.38
C VAL A 198 10.40 4.77 -14.47
N TYR A 199 11.67 4.56 -14.78
CA TYR A 199 12.33 5.22 -15.89
C TYR A 199 12.43 4.29 -17.11
N VAL A 200 11.84 4.69 -18.23
CA VAL A 200 11.90 3.94 -19.48
C VAL A 200 13.05 4.49 -20.32
N LYS A 201 14.08 3.67 -20.53
CA LYS A 201 15.21 3.97 -21.42
C LYS A 201 14.85 3.67 -22.87
N GLU A 202 15.50 4.36 -23.79
CA GLU A 202 15.50 3.97 -25.22
C GLU A 202 16.17 2.60 -25.43
#